data_AF-A0A1V9X8F6-F1
#
_entry.id   AF-A0A1V9X8F6-F1
#
_cell.length_a   1.000
_cell.length_b   1.000
_cell.length_c   1.000
_cell.angle_alpha   90.00
_cell.angle_beta   90.00
_cell.angle_gamma   90.00
#
_symmetry.space_group_name_H-M   'P 1'
#
loop_
_entity.id
_entity.type
_entity.pdbx_description
1 polymer ?
#
loop_
_entity_poly.entity_id
_entity_poly.type
_entity_poly.pdbx_seq_one_letter_code
_entity_poly.pdbx_strand_id
1 'polypeptide(L)'
;LGSSERPKRKQVIQLLSALCVYNKEKGYRRVLETLDNFKTNQGTRYRLAFIVEELRDCSIQTSDAFLSEYSATLLALVNCLLVSAPSLTERVAIRNQLLGLRLYDVLELIKLRREAGHFTNDMTVQLEAFEAQRYTDEGHINGPDGIDLNSHLE
;
A
#
# COMPACT_ATOMS: atom_id res chain seq x y z
N LEU A 1 -18.32 2.71 -9.30
CA LEU A 1 -18.81 3.27 -8.02
C LEU A 1 -18.34 4.71 -7.91
N GLY A 2 -19.23 5.68 -7.68
CA GLY A 2 -18.96 7.12 -7.85
C GLY A 2 -18.19 7.79 -6.70
N SER A 3 -17.72 9.01 -6.96
CA SER A 3 -16.93 9.86 -6.06
C SER A 3 -17.59 10.16 -4.70
N SER A 4 -18.93 10.06 -4.60
CA SER A 4 -19.71 10.40 -3.40
C SER A 4 -19.44 9.50 -2.18
N GLU A 5 -18.94 8.27 -2.40
CA GLU A 5 -18.70 7.32 -1.30
C GLU A 5 -17.27 7.37 -0.74
N ARG A 6 -16.37 8.17 -1.35
CA ARG A 6 -14.96 8.27 -0.93
C ARG A 6 -14.77 8.69 0.53
N PRO A 7 -15.54 9.63 1.12
CA PRO A 7 -15.39 9.97 2.53
C PRO A 7 -15.64 8.80 3.49
N LYS A 8 -16.67 7.98 3.22
CA LYS A 8 -16.96 6.78 4.03
C LYS A 8 -15.87 5.73 3.85
N ARG A 9 -15.38 5.54 2.61
CA ARG A 9 -14.26 4.64 2.33
C ARG A 9 -13.00 5.06 3.09
N LYS A 10 -12.67 6.35 3.11
CA LYS A 10 -11.54 6.90 3.89
C LYS A 10 -11.62 6.45 5.34
N GLN A 11 -12.77 6.60 5.98
CA GLN A 11 -12.99 6.18 7.37
C GLN A 11 -12.81 4.67 7.55
N VAL A 12 -13.38 3.86 6.67
CA VAL A 12 -13.22 2.39 6.71
C VAL A 12 -11.74 2.00 6.56
N ILE A 13 -11.01 2.63 5.64
CA ILE A 13 -9.58 2.37 5.41
C ILE A 13 -8.75 2.76 6.65
N GLN A 14 -9.07 3.88 7.31
CA GLN A 14 -8.41 4.28 8.56
C GLN A 14 -8.65 3.25 9.68
N LEU A 15 -9.89 2.75 9.81
CA LEU A 15 -10.21 1.70 10.78
C LEU A 15 -9.49 0.39 10.47
N LEU A 16 -9.40 -0.01 9.20
CA LEU A 16 -8.65 -1.19 8.79
C LEU A 16 -7.15 -1.02 9.07
N SER A 17 -6.60 0.17 8.83
CA SER A 17 -5.19 0.49 9.11
C SER A 17 -4.90 0.37 10.61
N ALA A 18 -5.75 0.97 11.46
CA ALA A 18 -5.65 0.85 12.91
C ALA A 18 -5.79 -0.60 13.38
N LEU A 19 -6.78 -1.35 12.87
CA LEU A 19 -6.95 -2.77 13.18
C LEU A 19 -5.69 -3.58 12.81
N CYS A 20 -5.11 -3.31 11.65
CA CYS A 20 -3.93 -3.99 11.15
C CYS A 20 -2.73 -3.84 12.08
N VAL A 21 -2.52 -2.64 12.62
CA VAL A 21 -1.35 -2.30 13.45
C VAL A 21 -1.55 -2.66 14.92
N TYR A 22 -2.72 -2.36 15.49
CA TYR A 22 -2.93 -2.47 16.95
C TYR A 22 -3.36 -3.86 17.41
N ASN A 23 -3.99 -4.67 16.53
CA ASN A 23 -4.29 -6.07 16.86
C ASN A 23 -3.20 -7.00 16.29
N LYS A 24 -2.10 -7.13 17.03
CA LYS A 24 -0.92 -7.89 16.59
C LYS A 24 -1.19 -9.38 16.33
N GLU A 25 -2.19 -9.97 16.99
CA GLU A 25 -2.49 -11.40 16.84
C GLU A 25 -3.34 -11.72 15.61
N LYS A 26 -4.31 -10.87 15.27
CA LYS A 26 -5.32 -11.19 14.25
C LYS A 26 -5.60 -10.07 13.25
N GLY A 27 -5.15 -8.84 13.53
CA GLY A 27 -5.46 -7.64 12.76
C GLY A 27 -5.08 -7.77 11.28
N TYR A 28 -3.82 -8.10 11.01
CA TYR A 28 -3.32 -8.29 9.65
C TYR A 28 -4.14 -9.30 8.83
N ARG A 29 -4.36 -10.51 9.37
CA ARG A 29 -5.17 -11.55 8.70
C ARG A 29 -6.60 -11.08 8.46
N ARG A 30 -7.23 -10.42 9.44
CA ARG A 30 -8.61 -9.95 9.33
C ARG A 30 -8.78 -8.88 8.26
N VAL A 31 -7.80 -8.00 8.11
CA VAL A 31 -7.78 -6.99 7.04
C VAL A 31 -7.64 -7.68 5.68
N LEU A 32 -6.74 -8.65 5.52
CA LEU A 32 -6.61 -9.41 4.28
C LEU A 32 -7.90 -10.16 3.90
N GLU A 33 -8.57 -10.81 4.86
CA GLU A 33 -9.88 -11.45 4.66
C GLU A 33 -10.92 -10.44 4.19
N THR A 34 -10.95 -9.26 4.81
CA THR A 34 -11.89 -8.19 4.45
C THR A 34 -11.66 -7.71 3.02
N LEU A 35 -10.40 -7.51 2.62
CA LEU A 35 -10.04 -7.13 1.26
C LEU A 35 -10.32 -8.24 0.24
N ASP A 36 -10.19 -9.52 0.62
CA ASP A 36 -10.52 -10.65 -0.26
C ASP A 36 -12.04 -10.80 -0.47
N ASN A 37 -12.83 -10.55 0.58
CA ASN A 37 -14.28 -10.46 0.46
C ASN A 37 -14.69 -9.27 -0.43
N PHE A 38 -14.05 -8.11 -0.24
CA PHE A 38 -14.31 -6.94 -1.08
C PHE A 38 -13.96 -7.21 -2.55
N LYS A 39 -12.80 -7.83 -2.81
CA LYS A 39 -12.38 -8.30 -4.14
C LYS A 39 -13.44 -9.16 -4.81
N THR A 40 -13.93 -10.18 -4.08
CA THR A 40 -14.96 -11.11 -4.58
C THR A 40 -16.25 -10.37 -4.92
N ASN A 41 -16.69 -9.45 -4.05
CA ASN A 41 -17.89 -8.65 -4.27
C ASN A 41 -17.76 -7.67 -5.44
N GLN A 42 -16.54 -7.20 -5.75
CA GLN A 42 -16.27 -6.33 -6.89
C GLN A 42 -15.92 -7.09 -8.18
N GLY A 43 -15.81 -8.43 -8.13
CA GLY A 43 -15.41 -9.23 -9.28
C GLY A 43 -13.98 -8.97 -9.77
N THR A 44 -13.08 -8.48 -8.90
CA THR A 44 -11.69 -8.18 -9.27
C THR A 44 -10.78 -9.39 -9.07
N ARG A 45 -9.64 -9.42 -9.79
CA ARG A 45 -8.68 -10.54 -9.70
C ARG A 45 -7.83 -10.49 -8.43
N TYR A 46 -7.49 -9.30 -7.95
CA TYR A 46 -6.52 -9.10 -6.87
C TYR A 46 -7.11 -8.27 -5.73
N ARG A 47 -6.88 -8.67 -4.48
CA ARG A 47 -7.46 -8.00 -3.30
C ARG A 47 -6.98 -6.57 -3.08
N LEU A 48 -5.79 -6.24 -3.59
CA LEU A 48 -5.22 -4.89 -3.50
C LEU A 48 -5.52 -4.03 -4.74
N ALA A 49 -6.21 -4.57 -5.76
CA ALA A 49 -6.48 -3.84 -7.01
C ALA A 49 -7.20 -2.52 -6.74
N PHE A 50 -8.26 -2.54 -5.93
CA PHE A 50 -9.03 -1.36 -5.55
C PHE A 50 -8.16 -0.23 -4.97
N ILE A 51 -7.19 -0.56 -4.11
CA ILE A 51 -6.33 0.45 -3.49
C ILE A 51 -5.45 1.11 -4.54
N VAL A 52 -4.85 0.32 -5.43
CA VAL A 52 -3.95 0.82 -6.49
C VAL A 52 -4.71 1.60 -7.55
N GLU A 53 -5.91 1.16 -7.91
CA GLU A 53 -6.81 1.86 -8.83
C GLU A 53 -7.24 3.23 -8.27
N GLU A 54 -7.68 3.29 -7.01
CA GLU A 54 -8.08 4.56 -6.40
C GLU A 54 -6.87 5.51 -6.22
N LEU A 55 -5.69 5.00 -5.88
CA LEU A 55 -4.46 5.80 -5.85
C LEU A 55 -4.15 6.40 -7.23
N ARG A 56 -4.29 5.59 -8.30
CA ARG A 56 -4.08 6.03 -9.68
C ARG A 56 -5.08 7.13 -10.06
N ASP A 57 -6.35 6.91 -9.81
CA ASP A 57 -7.41 7.89 -10.11
C ASP A 57 -7.17 9.22 -9.37
N CYS A 58 -6.81 9.15 -8.09
CA CYS A 58 -6.54 10.35 -7.30
C CYS A 58 -5.27 11.08 -7.76
N SER A 59 -4.22 10.34 -8.19
CA SER A 59 -2.97 10.93 -8.70
C SER A 59 -3.13 11.74 -9.98
N ILE A 60 -4.22 11.53 -10.72
CA ILE A 60 -4.55 12.32 -11.92
C ILE A 60 -5.27 13.62 -11.52
N GLN A 61 -6.09 13.61 -10.46
CA GLN A 61 -7.02 14.69 -10.08
C GLN A 61 -6.58 15.47 -8.81
N THR A 62 -5.29 15.78 -8.69
CA THR A 62 -4.64 16.10 -7.39
C THR A 62 -4.83 17.53 -6.86
N SER A 63 -5.59 18.40 -7.51
CA SER A 63 -5.84 19.77 -6.99
C SER A 63 -6.86 19.83 -5.85
N ASP A 64 -7.44 18.70 -5.45
CA ASP A 64 -8.41 18.59 -4.36
C ASP A 64 -7.74 18.09 -3.06
N ALA A 65 -7.87 18.89 -1.98
CA ALA A 65 -7.27 18.59 -0.69
C ALA A 65 -7.76 17.25 -0.10
N PHE A 66 -9.04 16.93 -0.27
CA PHE A 66 -9.58 15.66 0.19
C PHE A 66 -8.99 14.48 -0.58
N LEU A 67 -8.80 14.59 -1.90
CA LEU A 67 -8.16 13.54 -2.70
C LEU A 67 -6.69 13.31 -2.31
N SER A 68 -5.96 14.37 -1.95
CA SER A 68 -4.61 14.24 -1.39
C SER A 68 -4.62 13.42 -0.09
N GLU A 69 -5.47 13.80 0.87
CA GLU A 69 -5.56 13.09 2.16
C GLU A 69 -6.08 11.64 2.01
N TYR A 70 -7.01 11.43 1.10
CA TYR A 70 -7.54 10.10 0.80
C TYR A 70 -6.46 9.22 0.18
N SER A 71 -5.63 9.76 -0.72
CA SER A 71 -4.48 9.04 -1.28
C SER A 71 -3.47 8.66 -0.19
N ALA A 72 -3.17 9.57 0.73
CA ALA A 72 -2.28 9.27 1.86
C ALA A 72 -2.87 8.16 2.74
N THR A 73 -4.19 8.17 2.96
CA THR A 73 -4.92 7.14 3.71
C THR A 73 -4.84 5.76 3.03
N LEU A 74 -4.94 5.72 1.69
CA LEU A 74 -4.79 4.48 0.91
C LEU A 74 -3.38 3.90 1.03
N LEU A 75 -2.34 4.74 0.89
CA LEU A 75 -0.95 4.30 1.04
C LEU A 75 -0.64 3.89 2.49
N ALA A 76 -1.24 4.56 3.48
CA ALA A 76 -1.12 4.17 4.88
C ALA A 76 -1.63 2.75 5.15
N LEU A 77 -2.74 2.33 4.53
CA LEU A 77 -3.20 0.94 4.66
C LEU A 77 -2.20 -0.05 4.05
N VAL A 78 -1.60 0.28 2.91
CA VAL A 78 -0.53 -0.54 2.31
C VAL A 78 0.66 -0.67 3.26
N ASN A 79 1.11 0.44 3.85
CA ASN A 79 2.19 0.45 4.83
C ASN A 79 1.84 -0.37 6.08
N CYS A 80 0.60 -0.27 6.57
CA CYS A 80 0.13 -1.08 7.70
C CYS A 80 0.16 -2.58 7.38
N LEU A 81 -0.26 -2.99 6.17
CA LEU A 81 -0.17 -4.38 5.74
C LEU A 81 1.27 -4.87 5.68
N LEU A 82 2.19 -4.06 5.15
CA LEU A 82 3.61 -4.44 5.07
C LEU A 82 4.24 -4.54 6.45
N VAL A 83 4.03 -3.57 7.34
CA VAL A 83 4.60 -3.57 8.69
C VAL A 83 4.02 -4.68 9.56
N SER A 84 2.72 -4.96 9.44
CA SER A 84 2.04 -5.97 10.24
C SER A 84 2.14 -7.39 9.69
N ALA A 85 2.73 -7.59 8.50
CA ALA A 85 2.93 -8.93 7.95
C ALA A 85 3.92 -9.72 8.83
N PRO A 86 3.56 -10.96 9.21
CA PRO A 86 4.28 -11.72 10.25
C PRO A 86 5.64 -12.26 9.81
N SER A 87 5.94 -12.25 8.50
CA SER A 87 7.20 -12.77 7.95
C SER A 87 7.66 -11.97 6.73
N LEU A 88 8.95 -12.05 6.42
CA LEU A 88 9.53 -11.49 5.19
C LEU A 88 8.85 -12.09 3.95
N THR A 89 8.60 -13.40 3.95
CA THR A 89 7.90 -14.10 2.86
C THR A 89 6.54 -13.50 2.57
N GLU A 90 5.76 -13.19 3.62
CA GLU A 90 4.46 -12.54 3.44
C GLU A 90 4.58 -11.09 2.95
N ARG A 91 5.55 -10.32 3.46
CA ARG A 91 5.84 -8.96 2.94
C ARG A 91 6.21 -8.99 1.46
N VAL A 92 7.05 -9.93 1.05
CA VAL A 92 7.44 -10.13 -0.35
C VAL A 92 6.24 -10.52 -1.19
N ALA A 93 5.36 -11.40 -0.72
CA ALA A 93 4.14 -11.77 -1.44
C ALA A 93 3.21 -10.57 -1.66
N ILE A 94 3.01 -9.71 -0.65
CA ILE A 94 2.24 -8.47 -0.77
C ILE A 94 2.91 -7.52 -1.78
N ARG A 95 4.23 -7.32 -1.70
CA ARG A 95 4.95 -6.48 -2.68
C ARG A 95 4.87 -7.00 -4.11
N ASN A 96 4.98 -8.30 -4.32
CA ASN A 96 4.85 -8.90 -5.65
C ASN A 96 3.46 -8.69 -6.23
N GLN A 97 2.41 -8.76 -5.39
CA GLN A 97 1.06 -8.40 -5.80
C GLN A 97 0.94 -6.92 -6.20
N LEU A 98 1.52 -6.01 -5.42
CA LEU A 98 1.53 -4.57 -5.73
C LEU A 98 2.34 -4.23 -6.98
N LEU A 99 3.46 -4.93 -7.21
CA LEU A 99 4.26 -4.83 -8.42
C LEU A 99 3.42 -5.25 -9.65
N GLY A 100 2.73 -6.39 -9.56
CA GLY A 100 1.83 -6.85 -10.62
C GLY A 100 0.66 -5.91 -10.90
N LEU A 101 0.25 -5.09 -9.91
CA LEU A 101 -0.76 -4.05 -10.04
C LEU A 101 -0.20 -2.70 -10.50
N ARG A 102 1.10 -2.62 -10.81
CA ARG A 102 1.77 -1.40 -11.26
C ARG A 102 1.70 -0.26 -10.23
N LEU A 103 1.82 -0.58 -8.93
CA LEU A 103 1.83 0.43 -7.86
C LEU A 103 3.00 1.39 -8.02
N TYR A 104 4.19 0.90 -8.41
CA TYR A 104 5.39 1.75 -8.52
C TYR A 104 5.23 2.90 -9.51
N ASP A 105 4.61 2.65 -10.67
CA ASP A 105 4.27 3.70 -11.64
C ASP A 105 3.35 4.77 -11.03
N VAL A 106 2.40 4.35 -10.20
CA VAL A 106 1.48 5.28 -9.50
C VAL A 106 2.24 6.10 -8.46
N LEU A 107 3.14 5.47 -7.69
CA LEU A 107 3.96 6.17 -6.70
C LEU A 107 4.90 7.18 -7.37
N GLU A 108 5.47 6.85 -8.53
CA GLU A 108 6.29 7.78 -9.31
C GLU A 108 5.48 9.00 -9.78
N LEU A 109 4.27 8.78 -10.31
CA LEU A 109 3.37 9.88 -10.66
C LEU A 109 3.01 10.74 -9.44
N ILE A 110 2.70 10.11 -8.30
CA ILE A 110 2.41 10.84 -7.04
C ILE A 110 3.61 11.69 -6.63
N LYS A 111 4.85 11.18 -6.74
CA LYS A 111 6.07 11.95 -6.42
C LYS A 111 6.21 13.19 -7.31
N LEU A 112 6.03 13.04 -8.62
CA LEU A 112 6.07 14.17 -9.56
C LEU A 112 5.00 15.22 -9.24
N ARG A 113 3.78 14.78 -8.92
CA ARG A 113 2.66 15.68 -8.57
C ARG A 113 2.85 16.36 -7.22
N ARG A 114 3.53 15.68 -6.27
CA ARG A 114 3.92 16.26 -4.97
C ARG A 114 4.91 17.41 -5.17
N GLU A 115 5.89 17.24 -6.05
CA GLU A 115 6.88 18.29 -6.38
C GLU A 115 6.21 19.53 -7.00
N ALA A 116 5.11 19.32 -7.72
CA ALA A 116 4.25 20.38 -8.23
C ALA A 116 3.27 20.97 -7.19
N GLY A 117 3.36 20.57 -5.92
CA GLY A 117 2.54 21.11 -4.82
C GLY A 117 1.14 20.54 -4.69
N HIS A 118 0.84 19.40 -5.33
CA HIS A 118 -0.51 18.80 -5.32
C HIS A 118 -0.76 17.75 -4.23
N PHE A 119 0.21 17.48 -3.37
CA PHE A 119 0.04 16.54 -2.26
C PHE A 119 0.46 17.16 -0.93
N THR A 120 -0.22 16.75 0.13
CA THR A 120 0.07 17.15 1.51
C THR A 120 1.29 16.44 2.07
N ASN A 121 1.81 16.94 3.20
CA ASN A 121 2.94 16.33 3.90
C ASN A 121 2.67 14.89 4.36
N ASP A 122 1.42 14.52 4.63
CA ASP A 122 1.06 13.15 5.00
C ASP A 122 1.42 12.15 3.89
N MET A 123 1.27 12.53 2.62
CA MET A 123 1.69 11.67 1.51
C MET A 123 3.21 11.45 1.53
N THR A 124 3.99 12.47 1.85
CA THR A 124 5.45 12.37 1.98
C THR A 124 5.84 11.34 3.04
N VAL A 125 5.22 11.45 4.23
CA VAL A 125 5.45 10.50 5.33
C VAL A 125 5.14 9.06 4.90
N GLN A 126 4.04 8.85 4.16
CA GLN A 126 3.67 7.51 3.70
C GLN A 126 4.59 6.97 2.61
N LEU A 127 5.10 7.83 1.71
CA LEU A 127 6.10 7.43 0.71
C LEU A 127 7.42 7.02 1.36
N GLU A 128 7.90 7.81 2.32
CA GLU A 128 9.14 7.53 3.06
C GLU A 128 9.02 6.22 3.84
N ALA A 129 7.90 6.00 4.52
CA ALA A 129 7.65 4.74 5.25
C ALA A 129 7.64 3.53 4.32
N PHE A 130 7.03 3.66 3.13
CA PHE A 130 7.01 2.59 2.13
C PHE A 130 8.42 2.25 1.64
N GLU A 131 9.23 3.27 1.33
CA GLU A 131 10.60 3.09 0.85
C GLU A 131 11.53 2.53 1.91
N ALA A 132 11.46 3.03 3.15
CA ALA A 132 12.26 2.55 4.27
C ALA A 132 12.01 1.06 4.55
N GLN A 133 10.75 0.62 4.51
CA GLN A 133 10.40 -0.79 4.69
C GLN A 133 10.91 -1.65 3.52
N ARG A 134 10.91 -1.12 2.28
CA ARG A 134 11.49 -1.81 1.12
C ARG A 134 13.00 -2.00 1.28
N TYR A 135 13.73 -0.93 1.62
CA TYR A 135 15.18 -0.99 1.83
C TYR A 135 15.57 -1.99 2.93
N THR A 136 14.80 -1.99 4.02
CA THR A 136 14.98 -2.96 5.12
C THR A 136 14.82 -4.40 4.63
N ASP A 137 13.81 -4.67 3.80
CA ASP A 137 13.56 -6.01 3.30
C ASP A 137 14.59 -6.45 2.24
N GLU A 138 15.05 -5.54 1.38
CA GLU A 138 16.14 -5.80 0.42
C GLU A 138 17.45 -6.15 1.14
N GLY A 139 17.78 -5.47 2.23
CA GLY A 139 18.94 -5.81 3.07
C GLY A 139 18.85 -7.20 3.70
N HIS A 140 17.65 -7.65 4.09
CA HIS A 140 17.45 -9.01 4.61
C HIS A 140 17.52 -10.09 3.53
N ILE A 141 17.09 -9.78 2.30
CA ILE A 141 17.14 -10.73 1.17
C ILE A 141 18.57 -10.93 0.69
N ASN A 142 19.33 -9.84 0.55
CA ASN A 142 20.68 -9.86 -0.02
C ASN A 142 21.79 -10.22 0.99
N GLY A 143 21.46 -10.39 2.27
CA GLY A 143 22.44 -10.68 3.33
C GLY A 143 23.46 -9.55 3.56
N PRO A 144 24.41 -9.74 4.50
CA PRO A 144 25.39 -8.70 4.87
C PRO A 144 26.35 -8.27 3.74
N ASP A 145 26.50 -9.09 2.69
CA ASP A 145 27.51 -8.91 1.62
C ASP A 145 26.93 -9.00 0.19
N GLY A 146 25.62 -8.87 0.01
CA GLY A 146 25.01 -9.02 -1.33
C GLY A 146 24.98 -10.46 -1.84
N ILE A 147 25.15 -11.44 -0.96
CA ILE A 147 25.04 -12.86 -1.25
C ILE A 147 23.55 -13.21 -1.33
N ASP A 148 23.06 -13.48 -2.54
CA ASP A 148 21.70 -13.96 -2.76
C ASP A 148 21.54 -15.36 -2.15
N LEU A 149 20.90 -15.42 -0.97
CA LEU A 149 20.60 -16.65 -0.23
C LEU A 149 19.54 -17.53 -0.92
N ASN A 150 18.90 -17.02 -1.98
CA ASN A 150 17.99 -17.79 -2.84
C ASN A 150 18.63 -18.17 -4.18
N SER A 151 19.90 -17.84 -4.41
CA SER A 151 20.60 -18.36 -5.58
C SER A 151 20.89 -19.85 -5.36
N HIS A 152 20.23 -20.71 -6.13
CA HIS A 152 20.73 -22.06 -6.36
C HIS A 152 21.99 -21.93 -7.24
N LEU A 153 23.12 -21.62 -6.61
CA LEU A 153 24.42 -21.86 -7.23
C LEU A 153 24.60 -23.38 -7.31
N GLU A 154 24.35 -23.93 -8.50
CA GLU A 154 24.95 -25.21 -8.93
C GLU A 154 26.45 -25.02 -9.21
#